data_AF-A0A933DJ57-F1
#
_entry.id   AF-A0A933DJ57-F1
#
_cell.length_a   1.000
_cell.length_b   1.000
_cell.length_c   1.000
_cell.angle_alpha   90.00
_cell.angle_beta   90.00
_cell.angle_gamma   90.00
#
_symmetry.space_group_name_H-M   'P 1'
#
loop_
_entity.id
_entity.type
_entity.pdbx_description
1 polymer ?
#
loop_
_entity_poly.entity_id
_entity_poly.type
_entity_poly.pdbx_seq_one_letter_code
_entity_poly.pdbx_strand_id
1 'polypeptide(L)'
;MADQEDYRLQSDFTEGRASKILSLPGPPVENPEPVPAGPTEQYRAYLTELFSPVVIQKMSTHPEWDIPVSLDFDGNINPRDNVANEPQFRPHKGIIYGEVTAETEDSYYLTYSLYHIKDYDHPIREMLSHWTYHDNDNEGFHIRVDKKNLQVAEVETWFHNRFLLFNSTGKSEGTEPVHGKIHLENGTHVIIYAQPQGHGVRCVQNVDRESIRSRVKIMRLQGTRKPVPIQADATPQIDATYQIRNFDDWYTWALGPLGSEGKGGGMFEEEIFLGAYEDGRPMVIGRYIAGYDYAITSWARPKPMWSWDDGWDQIPIFIWHYFPSYSFESHGGSELSHLYLYNRPVEKTFHRKADELLPLLSLELKFQEEDKWQIFKEDRGRHITHDMYWRAATLYLKKYVNYLFHALG
;
A
#
# COMPACT_ATOMS: atom_id res chain seq x y z
N MET A 1 -11.16 17.70 -17.05
CA MET A 1 -11.85 18.30 -15.87
C MET A 1 -12.61 17.25 -15.07
N ALA A 2 -13.24 16.23 -15.67
CA ALA A 2 -13.89 15.15 -14.91
C ALA A 2 -12.91 14.30 -14.07
N ASP A 3 -11.69 14.08 -14.55
CA ASP A 3 -10.71 13.22 -13.84
C ASP A 3 -10.09 13.87 -12.58
N GLN A 4 -10.29 15.18 -12.36
CA GLN A 4 -9.83 15.87 -11.13
C GLN A 4 -10.80 15.76 -9.96
N GLU A 5 -12.05 15.31 -10.17
CA GLU A 5 -13.01 15.14 -9.07
C GLU A 5 -12.63 14.00 -8.12
N ASP A 6 -11.74 13.11 -8.58
CA ASP A 6 -11.40 11.85 -7.94
C ASP A 6 -10.52 12.04 -6.68
N TYR A 7 -9.90 13.21 -6.50
CA TYR A 7 -9.10 13.56 -5.30
C TYR A 7 -9.94 13.91 -4.07
N ARG A 8 -11.25 14.18 -4.23
CA ARG A 8 -12.12 14.58 -3.12
C ARG A 8 -12.69 13.38 -2.37
N LEU A 9 -12.09 13.08 -1.22
CA LEU A 9 -12.64 12.10 -0.27
C LEU A 9 -13.86 12.67 0.46
N GLN A 10 -15.05 12.45 -0.07
CA GLN A 10 -16.28 12.66 0.70
C GLN A 10 -16.59 11.41 1.53
N SER A 11 -16.63 11.58 2.84
CA SER A 11 -16.86 10.49 3.78
C SER A 11 -18.33 10.04 3.83
N ASP A 12 -18.55 8.72 3.92
CA ASP A 12 -19.87 8.10 4.08
C ASP A 12 -20.51 8.28 5.48
N PHE A 13 -19.86 9.02 6.38
CA PHE A 13 -20.39 9.32 7.71
C PHE A 13 -21.34 10.54 7.77
N THR A 14 -21.80 11.04 6.62
CA THR A 14 -22.82 12.11 6.61
C THR A 14 -24.06 11.71 7.43
N GLU A 15 -24.38 12.53 8.43
CA GLU A 15 -25.38 12.23 9.46
C GLU A 15 -26.77 11.93 8.87
N GLY A 16 -27.35 10.79 9.26
CA GLY A 16 -28.79 10.52 9.07
C GLY A 16 -29.18 9.70 7.83
N ARG A 17 -28.25 9.27 6.97
CA ARG A 17 -28.57 8.30 5.90
C ARG A 17 -28.02 6.92 6.25
N ALA A 18 -28.92 5.96 6.47
CA ALA A 18 -28.54 4.55 6.45
C ALA A 18 -27.84 4.26 5.12
N SER A 19 -26.55 3.90 5.17
CA SER A 19 -25.79 3.56 3.98
C SER A 19 -26.41 2.28 3.42
N LYS A 20 -27.14 2.41 2.31
CA LYS A 20 -27.55 1.23 1.54
C LYS A 20 -26.28 0.48 1.19
N ILE A 21 -26.20 -0.80 1.55
CA ILE A 21 -25.10 -1.68 1.16
C ILE A 21 -24.82 -1.48 -0.33
N LEU A 22 -23.58 -1.19 -0.69
CA LEU A 22 -23.19 -1.05 -2.08
C LEU A 22 -23.25 -2.44 -2.72
N SER A 23 -24.27 -2.68 -3.53
CA SER A 23 -24.34 -3.88 -4.37
C SER A 23 -23.58 -3.62 -5.66
N LEU A 24 -22.53 -4.38 -5.90
CA LEU A 24 -21.80 -4.36 -7.17
C LEU A 24 -22.50 -5.23 -8.22
N PRO A 25 -22.39 -4.89 -9.51
CA PRO A 25 -22.81 -5.77 -10.58
C PRO A 25 -21.82 -6.93 -10.78
N GLY A 26 -22.26 -7.95 -11.51
CA GLY A 26 -21.48 -9.15 -11.80
C GLY A 26 -21.64 -10.25 -10.74
N PRO A 27 -21.12 -11.46 -11.01
CA PRO A 27 -21.17 -12.56 -10.07
C PRO A 27 -20.23 -12.29 -8.89
N PRO A 28 -20.71 -12.38 -7.64
CA PRO A 28 -19.87 -12.13 -6.47
C PRO A 28 -18.78 -13.22 -6.32
N VAL A 29 -17.75 -12.93 -5.51
CA VAL A 29 -16.78 -13.97 -5.10
C VAL A 29 -17.47 -14.94 -4.14
N GLU A 30 -17.37 -16.25 -4.40
CA GLU A 30 -17.79 -17.25 -3.43
C GLU A 30 -16.73 -17.38 -2.35
N ASN A 31 -17.15 -17.41 -1.08
CA ASN A 31 -16.21 -17.64 0.02
C ASN A 31 -15.61 -19.04 -0.14
N PRO A 32 -14.29 -19.20 0.05
CA PRO A 32 -13.66 -20.51 0.01
C PRO A 32 -14.21 -21.41 1.12
N GLU A 33 -14.16 -22.72 0.90
CA GLU A 33 -14.55 -23.70 1.90
C GLU A 33 -13.73 -23.53 3.20
N PRO A 34 -14.36 -23.55 4.39
CA PRO A 34 -13.65 -23.37 5.65
C PRO A 34 -12.53 -24.39 5.85
N VAL A 35 -11.33 -23.91 6.11
CA VAL A 35 -10.19 -24.73 6.55
C VAL A 35 -10.14 -24.71 8.09
N PRO A 36 -9.81 -25.84 8.75
CA PRO A 36 -9.63 -25.86 10.20
C PRO A 36 -8.66 -24.77 10.67
N ALA A 37 -9.07 -24.00 11.67
CA ALA A 37 -8.22 -22.97 12.24
C ALA A 37 -6.93 -23.58 12.82
N GLY A 38 -5.79 -22.95 12.52
CA GLY A 38 -4.50 -23.37 13.04
C GLY A 38 -3.34 -22.52 12.48
N PRO A 39 -2.13 -22.64 13.04
CA PRO A 39 -0.97 -21.85 12.65
C PRO A 39 -0.31 -22.36 11.36
N THR A 40 -1.09 -22.91 10.43
CA THR A 40 -0.59 -23.55 9.22
C THR A 40 -0.57 -22.58 8.05
N GLU A 41 0.35 -22.79 7.11
CA GLU A 41 0.38 -22.04 5.85
C GLU A 41 -0.95 -22.21 5.08
N GLN A 42 -1.56 -23.39 5.16
CA GLN A 42 -2.85 -23.67 4.53
C GLN A 42 -3.97 -22.79 5.09
N TYR A 43 -4.01 -22.57 6.41
CA TYR A 43 -5.03 -21.71 7.01
C TYR A 43 -4.80 -20.23 6.66
N ARG A 44 -3.55 -19.77 6.60
CA ARG A 44 -3.22 -18.40 6.16
C ARG A 44 -3.54 -18.16 4.69
N ALA A 45 -3.31 -19.16 3.83
CA ALA A 45 -3.74 -19.13 2.44
C ALA A 45 -5.27 -19.04 2.33
N TYR A 46 -5.99 -19.83 3.13
CA TYR A 46 -7.45 -19.73 3.24
C TYR A 46 -7.92 -18.33 3.65
N LEU A 47 -7.31 -17.71 4.68
CA LEU A 47 -7.65 -16.35 5.11
C LEU A 47 -7.39 -15.33 3.99
N THR A 48 -6.28 -15.48 3.26
CA THR A 48 -5.92 -14.61 2.13
C THR A 48 -6.97 -14.66 1.02
N GLU A 49 -7.55 -15.83 0.73
CA GLU A 49 -8.65 -15.97 -0.22
C GLU A 49 -9.99 -15.46 0.34
N LEU A 50 -10.30 -15.78 1.61
CA LEU A 50 -11.53 -15.38 2.28
C LEU A 50 -11.70 -13.86 2.37
N PHE A 51 -10.61 -13.14 2.66
CA PHE A 51 -10.57 -11.68 2.76
C PHE A 51 -10.02 -11.00 1.50
N SER A 52 -9.91 -11.73 0.39
CA SER A 52 -9.46 -11.16 -0.89
C SER A 52 -10.35 -9.98 -1.32
N PRO A 53 -9.79 -8.90 -1.89
CA PRO A 53 -10.58 -7.73 -2.23
C PRO A 53 -11.46 -7.93 -3.47
N VAL A 54 -12.52 -7.13 -3.55
CA VAL A 54 -13.12 -6.75 -4.83
C VAL A 54 -12.50 -5.42 -5.24
N VAL A 55 -11.79 -5.39 -6.36
CA VAL A 55 -11.13 -4.17 -6.84
C VAL A 55 -11.93 -3.57 -7.98
N ILE A 56 -12.33 -2.31 -7.82
CA ILE A 56 -12.88 -1.47 -8.85
C ILE A 56 -11.73 -0.65 -9.41
N GLN A 57 -11.14 -1.14 -10.50
CA GLN A 57 -10.07 -0.44 -11.21
C GLN A 57 -10.68 0.54 -12.19
N LYS A 58 -10.44 1.84 -12.00
CA LYS A 58 -10.79 2.85 -12.99
C LYS A 58 -9.74 2.87 -14.10
N MET A 59 -10.19 3.05 -15.34
CA MET A 59 -9.36 3.05 -16.55
C MET A 59 -9.31 4.45 -17.17
N SER A 60 -8.13 4.89 -17.60
CA SER A 60 -7.95 6.16 -18.30
C SER A 60 -7.33 6.01 -19.70
N THR A 61 -6.36 6.84 -20.07
CA THR A 61 -5.82 6.99 -21.42
C THR A 61 -4.82 5.91 -21.79
N HIS A 62 -4.21 5.25 -20.80
CA HIS A 62 -3.33 4.10 -20.96
C HIS A 62 -3.87 2.91 -20.16
N PRO A 63 -5.01 2.33 -20.59
CA PRO A 63 -5.67 1.27 -19.84
C PRO A 63 -4.81 0.00 -19.67
N GLU A 64 -3.78 -0.19 -20.48
CA GLU A 64 -2.79 -1.25 -20.27
C GLU A 64 -1.95 -1.07 -18.99
N TRP A 65 -1.73 0.17 -18.56
CA TRP A 65 -0.92 0.49 -17.38
C TRP A 65 -1.77 0.55 -16.11
N ASP A 66 -3.08 0.78 -16.24
CA ASP A 66 -4.02 0.72 -15.11
C ASP A 66 -4.31 -0.71 -14.62
N ILE A 67 -3.87 -1.77 -15.32
CA ILE A 67 -4.14 -3.16 -14.93
C ILE A 67 -3.06 -3.64 -13.95
N PRO A 68 -3.42 -4.13 -12.75
CA PRO A 68 -2.46 -4.74 -11.85
C PRO A 68 -1.86 -6.03 -12.44
N VAL A 69 -0.53 -6.13 -12.43
CA VAL A 69 0.24 -7.26 -12.96
C VAL A 69 1.27 -7.76 -11.94
N SER A 70 1.95 -8.88 -12.24
CA SER A 70 3.13 -9.25 -11.46
C SER A 70 4.31 -8.40 -11.86
N LEU A 71 5.22 -8.11 -10.93
CA LEU A 71 6.44 -7.35 -11.22
C LEU A 71 7.33 -8.04 -12.26
N ASP A 72 7.25 -9.37 -12.35
CA ASP A 72 7.94 -10.20 -13.33
C ASP A 72 7.05 -10.68 -14.48
N PHE A 73 6.04 -9.89 -14.88
CA PHE A 73 5.09 -10.29 -15.92
C PHE A 73 5.77 -10.65 -17.25
N ASP A 74 6.95 -10.09 -17.50
CA ASP A 74 7.78 -10.34 -18.68
C ASP A 74 8.75 -11.53 -18.52
N GLY A 75 8.71 -12.21 -17.38
CA GLY A 75 9.51 -13.38 -17.05
C GLY A 75 10.82 -13.09 -16.30
N ASN A 76 11.06 -11.86 -15.86
CA ASN A 76 12.27 -11.52 -15.10
C ASN A 76 11.99 -10.50 -13.96
N ILE A 77 12.88 -10.37 -12.98
CA ILE A 77 12.64 -9.54 -11.77
C ILE A 77 13.19 -8.10 -11.90
N ASN A 78 13.67 -7.68 -13.07
CA ASN A 78 14.20 -6.34 -13.26
C ASN A 78 13.05 -5.37 -13.59
N PRO A 79 12.63 -4.51 -12.66
CA PRO A 79 11.54 -3.57 -12.92
C PRO A 79 11.92 -2.43 -13.89
N ARG A 80 13.19 -2.30 -14.28
CA ARG A 80 13.65 -1.21 -15.16
C ARG A 80 13.24 -1.37 -16.62
N ASP A 81 13.05 -2.59 -17.09
CA ASP A 81 12.63 -2.86 -18.47
C ASP A 81 11.14 -3.19 -18.61
N ASN A 82 10.39 -3.22 -17.52
CA ASN A 82 8.95 -3.50 -17.50
C ASN A 82 8.17 -2.60 -18.46
N VAL A 83 8.37 -1.27 -18.42
CA VAL A 83 7.66 -0.34 -19.33
C VAL A 83 8.00 -0.59 -20.80
N ALA A 84 9.26 -0.93 -21.09
CA ALA A 84 9.71 -1.20 -22.46
C ALA A 84 9.24 -2.57 -22.98
N ASN A 85 9.11 -3.55 -22.09
CA ASN A 85 8.70 -4.92 -22.42
C ASN A 85 7.18 -5.05 -22.53
N GLU A 86 6.40 -4.21 -21.84
CA GLU A 86 4.94 -4.24 -21.77
C GLU A 86 4.23 -4.58 -23.10
N PRO A 87 4.55 -3.94 -24.25
CA PRO A 87 3.83 -4.21 -25.50
C PRO A 87 3.94 -5.66 -26.00
N GLN A 88 4.99 -6.39 -25.59
CA GLN A 88 5.27 -7.76 -26.03
C GLN A 88 4.50 -8.83 -25.23
N PHE A 89 3.99 -8.48 -24.05
CA PHE A 89 3.37 -9.42 -23.10
C PHE A 89 1.85 -9.21 -22.93
N ARG A 90 1.21 -8.50 -23.86
CA ARG A 90 -0.25 -8.34 -23.89
C ARG A 90 -0.95 -9.61 -24.38
N PRO A 91 -2.18 -9.92 -23.90
CA PRO A 91 -2.91 -9.23 -22.84
C PRO A 91 -2.38 -9.60 -21.45
N HIS A 92 -2.42 -8.62 -20.55
CA HIS A 92 -1.98 -8.79 -19.16
C HIS A 92 -2.88 -9.75 -18.38
N LYS A 93 -2.25 -10.56 -17.54
CA LYS A 93 -2.95 -11.34 -16.52
C LYS A 93 -3.10 -10.46 -15.28
N GLY A 94 -4.33 -10.27 -14.81
CA GLY A 94 -4.58 -9.55 -13.57
C GLY A 94 -3.96 -10.28 -12.39
N ILE A 95 -3.00 -9.65 -11.73
CA ILE A 95 -2.35 -10.16 -10.52
C ILE A 95 -2.49 -9.12 -9.41
N ILE A 96 -2.90 -9.58 -8.24
CA ILE A 96 -2.83 -8.81 -7.00
C ILE A 96 -1.87 -9.53 -6.08
N TYR A 97 -0.92 -8.82 -5.49
CA TYR A 97 -0.13 -9.40 -4.44
C TYR A 97 -0.94 -9.41 -3.14
N GLY A 98 -0.94 -10.51 -2.40
CA GLY A 98 -1.80 -10.66 -1.23
C GLY A 98 -1.36 -11.78 -0.31
N GLU A 99 -1.33 -11.53 1.00
CA GLU A 99 -1.12 -12.56 2.02
C GLU A 99 -1.53 -12.10 3.43
N VAL A 100 -1.66 -13.05 4.36
CA VAL A 100 -1.53 -12.76 5.79
C VAL A 100 -0.06 -12.41 6.05
N THR A 101 0.21 -11.14 6.36
CA THR A 101 1.57 -10.66 6.65
C THR A 101 1.95 -10.87 8.10
N ALA A 102 0.99 -10.74 9.02
CA ALA A 102 1.21 -10.98 10.43
C ALA A 102 0.00 -11.57 11.14
N GLU A 103 0.27 -12.25 12.25
CA GLU A 103 -0.72 -12.78 13.18
C GLU A 103 -0.30 -12.45 14.61
N THR A 104 -1.22 -11.92 15.40
CA THR A 104 -1.07 -11.67 16.83
C THR A 104 -2.06 -12.53 17.63
N GLU A 105 -2.09 -12.37 18.95
CA GLU A 105 -3.07 -13.08 19.78
C GLU A 105 -4.52 -12.71 19.43
N ASP A 106 -4.76 -11.47 19.01
CA ASP A 106 -6.09 -10.89 18.81
C ASP A 106 -6.47 -10.64 17.35
N SER A 107 -5.49 -10.56 16.43
CA SER A 107 -5.73 -10.09 15.06
C SER A 107 -4.98 -10.89 14.00
N TYR A 108 -5.56 -10.98 12.81
CA TYR A 108 -4.83 -11.25 11.57
C TYR A 108 -4.63 -9.94 10.81
N TYR A 109 -3.45 -9.76 10.25
CA TYR A 109 -3.13 -8.63 9.38
C TYR A 109 -2.87 -9.16 7.98
N LEU A 110 -3.60 -8.63 7.02
CA LEU A 110 -3.46 -8.99 5.62
C LEU A 110 -3.05 -7.78 4.80
N THR A 111 -2.11 -7.98 3.89
CA THR A 111 -1.62 -6.94 2.98
C THR A 111 -1.99 -7.32 1.58
N TYR A 112 -2.51 -6.35 0.83
CA TYR A 112 -2.74 -6.49 -0.60
C TYR A 112 -2.12 -5.32 -1.36
N SER A 113 -1.49 -5.60 -2.49
CA SER A 113 -0.79 -4.63 -3.31
C SER A 113 -1.12 -4.80 -4.79
N LEU A 114 -1.31 -3.68 -5.47
CA LEU A 114 -1.62 -3.54 -6.88
C LEU A 114 -0.40 -2.93 -7.54
N TYR A 115 0.44 -3.79 -8.10
CA TYR A 115 1.59 -3.35 -8.87
C TYR A 115 1.16 -3.01 -10.29
N HIS A 116 1.46 -1.79 -10.72
CA HIS A 116 1.24 -1.31 -12.08
C HIS A 116 2.58 -1.10 -12.78
N ILE A 117 2.58 -1.28 -14.10
CA ILE A 117 3.81 -1.20 -14.90
C ILE A 117 4.36 0.24 -14.92
N LYS A 118 3.48 1.24 -14.82
CA LYS A 118 3.83 2.64 -14.89
C LYS A 118 2.80 3.50 -14.17
N ASP A 119 3.25 4.40 -13.29
CA ASP A 119 2.47 5.57 -12.92
C ASP A 119 2.60 6.61 -14.05
N TYR A 120 1.47 6.99 -14.63
CA TYR A 120 1.40 7.92 -15.75
C TYR A 120 0.41 9.04 -15.45
N ASP A 121 0.55 10.13 -16.19
CA ASP A 121 -0.24 11.32 -15.99
C ASP A 121 -0.99 11.72 -17.27
N HIS A 122 -1.87 12.71 -17.15
CA HIS A 122 -2.49 13.38 -18.27
C HIS A 122 -1.42 13.85 -19.27
N PRO A 123 -1.57 13.60 -20.59
CA PRO A 123 -0.52 13.84 -21.58
C PRO A 123 0.07 15.26 -21.59
N ILE A 124 -0.76 16.27 -21.29
CA ILE A 124 -0.30 17.66 -21.18
C ILE A 124 0.67 17.83 -19.99
N ARG A 125 0.43 17.18 -18.84
CA ARG A 125 1.32 17.28 -17.68
C ARG A 125 2.63 16.55 -17.95
N GLU A 126 2.58 15.35 -18.52
CA GLU A 126 3.81 14.62 -18.92
C GLU A 126 4.66 15.41 -19.93
N MET A 127 4.02 16.10 -20.88
CA MET A 127 4.72 16.97 -21.83
C MET A 127 5.41 18.16 -21.15
N LEU A 128 4.86 18.66 -20.04
CA LEU A 128 5.37 19.84 -19.33
C LEU A 128 6.35 19.49 -18.20
N SER A 129 6.25 18.29 -17.62
CA SER A 129 7.06 17.87 -16.49
C SER A 129 7.21 16.35 -16.44
N HIS A 130 8.44 15.91 -16.16
CA HIS A 130 8.75 14.52 -15.85
C HIS A 130 8.58 14.19 -14.35
N TRP A 131 8.08 15.13 -13.54
CA TRP A 131 7.98 14.93 -12.08
C TRP A 131 6.67 14.30 -11.64
N THR A 132 5.73 14.09 -12.56
CA THR A 132 4.36 13.67 -12.26
C THR A 132 4.04 12.25 -12.71
N TYR A 133 5.04 11.53 -13.21
CA TYR A 133 4.92 10.14 -13.66
C TYR A 133 6.22 9.39 -13.36
N HIS A 134 6.17 8.07 -13.30
CA HIS A 134 7.35 7.22 -13.14
C HIS A 134 7.11 5.79 -13.59
N ASP A 135 8.19 5.10 -13.97
CA ASP A 135 8.14 3.65 -14.18
C ASP A 135 7.77 2.95 -12.88
N ASN A 136 7.00 1.87 -13.02
CA ASN A 136 6.47 1.09 -11.92
C ASN A 136 5.52 1.91 -11.06
N ASP A 137 4.58 1.24 -10.43
CA ASP A 137 3.81 1.81 -9.34
C ASP A 137 3.35 0.69 -8.46
N ASN A 138 3.25 0.94 -7.17
CA ASN A 138 2.79 -0.08 -6.25
C ASN A 138 2.02 0.60 -5.13
N GLU A 139 0.71 0.42 -5.21
CA GLU A 139 -0.28 0.96 -4.30
C GLU A 139 -1.03 -0.19 -3.63
N GLY A 140 -1.72 0.04 -2.52
CA GLY A 140 -2.42 -1.05 -1.86
C GLY A 140 -2.99 -0.70 -0.51
N PHE A 141 -3.18 -1.70 0.33
CA PHE A 141 -3.86 -1.55 1.61
C PHE A 141 -3.60 -2.72 2.57
N HIS A 142 -3.85 -2.46 3.84
CA HIS A 142 -3.88 -3.43 4.93
C HIS A 142 -5.29 -3.64 5.45
N ILE A 143 -5.57 -4.88 5.82
CA ILE A 143 -6.80 -5.28 6.52
C ILE A 143 -6.40 -5.80 7.90
N ARG A 144 -7.05 -5.29 8.96
CA ARG A 144 -7.06 -5.93 10.27
C ARG A 144 -8.35 -6.73 10.44
N VAL A 145 -8.21 -8.02 10.71
CA VAL A 145 -9.31 -8.93 11.03
C VAL A 145 -9.24 -9.33 12.49
N ASP A 146 -10.33 -9.14 13.23
CA ASP A 146 -10.46 -9.59 14.61
C ASP A 146 -10.56 -11.14 14.67
N LYS A 147 -9.70 -11.79 15.46
CA LYS A 147 -9.65 -13.27 15.55
C LYS A 147 -10.85 -13.88 16.25
N LYS A 148 -11.51 -13.14 17.15
CA LYS A 148 -12.62 -13.64 17.96
C LYS A 148 -13.87 -13.85 17.12
N ASN A 149 -14.13 -12.96 16.15
CA ASN A 149 -15.33 -13.01 15.32
C ASN A 149 -15.06 -13.15 13.81
N LEU A 150 -13.80 -13.13 13.38
CA LEU A 150 -13.38 -13.15 11.98
C LEU A 150 -14.03 -12.03 11.14
N GLN A 151 -14.16 -10.84 11.72
CA GLN A 151 -14.67 -9.67 11.02
C GLN A 151 -13.55 -8.68 10.71
N VAL A 152 -13.67 -8.03 9.55
CA VAL A 152 -12.80 -6.88 9.22
C VAL A 152 -13.13 -5.75 10.18
N ALA A 153 -12.14 -5.37 10.99
CA ALA A 153 -12.27 -4.30 11.97
C ALA A 153 -11.87 -2.96 11.38
N GLU A 154 -10.72 -2.92 10.71
CA GLU A 154 -10.10 -1.72 10.15
C GLU A 154 -9.44 -2.02 8.80
N VAL A 155 -9.41 -1.02 7.93
CA VAL A 155 -8.68 -1.04 6.66
C VAL A 155 -7.87 0.25 6.55
N GLU A 156 -6.59 0.13 6.28
CA GLU A 156 -5.70 1.25 5.97
C GLU A 156 -5.28 1.17 4.51
N THR A 157 -5.56 2.19 3.72
CA THR A 157 -5.18 2.21 2.31
C THR A 157 -4.11 3.24 2.04
N TRP A 158 -3.25 2.95 1.07
CA TRP A 158 -2.26 3.88 0.56
C TRP A 158 -2.85 4.63 -0.64
N PHE A 159 -2.90 5.96 -0.52
CA PHE A 159 -3.47 6.82 -1.54
C PHE A 159 -2.49 7.97 -1.86
N HIS A 160 -1.67 7.76 -2.89
CA HIS A 160 -0.57 8.62 -3.33
C HIS A 160 0.53 8.79 -2.28
N ASN A 161 0.28 9.54 -1.21
CA ASN A 161 1.26 9.85 -0.17
C ASN A 161 0.66 9.87 1.24
N ARG A 162 -0.48 9.21 1.44
CA ARG A 162 -1.21 9.23 2.70
C ARG A 162 -1.91 7.90 2.98
N PHE A 163 -1.92 7.51 4.24
CA PHE A 163 -2.81 6.46 4.73
C PHE A 163 -4.21 6.99 4.98
N LEU A 164 -5.19 6.26 4.45
CA LEU A 164 -6.60 6.50 4.73
C LEU A 164 -7.12 5.37 5.60
N LEU A 165 -7.53 5.71 6.82
CA LEU A 165 -8.14 4.77 7.76
C LEU A 165 -9.66 4.64 7.52
N PHE A 166 -10.16 3.42 7.43
CA PHE A 166 -11.57 3.09 7.31
C PHE A 166 -11.98 2.10 8.39
N ASN A 167 -13.15 2.32 9.00
CA ASN A 167 -13.73 1.38 9.96
C ASN A 167 -15.26 1.47 9.97
N SER A 168 -15.92 0.63 10.78
CA SER A 168 -17.38 0.60 10.87
C SER A 168 -17.97 1.67 11.79
N THR A 169 -17.17 2.23 12.70
CA THR A 169 -17.64 3.13 13.78
C THR A 169 -17.60 4.61 13.40
N GLY A 170 -16.74 4.97 12.44
CA GLY A 170 -16.46 6.37 12.09
C GLY A 170 -15.68 7.14 13.14
N LYS A 171 -15.09 6.42 14.11
CA LYS A 171 -14.32 7.00 15.20
C LYS A 171 -12.91 6.41 15.21
N SER A 172 -11.94 7.27 15.46
CA SER A 172 -10.56 6.92 15.75
C SER A 172 -10.13 7.71 16.99
N GLU A 173 -9.39 7.07 17.88
CA GLU A 173 -8.71 7.72 19.01
C GLU A 173 -7.20 7.86 18.75
N GLY A 174 -6.73 7.37 17.60
CA GLY A 174 -5.34 7.41 17.18
C GLY A 174 -4.99 8.67 16.39
N THR A 175 -3.91 8.58 15.62
CA THR A 175 -3.31 9.70 14.89
C THR A 175 -4.02 10.02 13.58
N GLU A 176 -4.73 9.07 12.98
CA GLU A 176 -5.44 9.27 11.72
C GLU A 176 -6.96 9.33 11.93
N PRO A 177 -7.66 10.30 11.30
CA PRO A 177 -9.11 10.31 11.31
C PRO A 177 -9.66 9.16 10.45
N VAL A 178 -10.90 8.73 10.75
CA VAL A 178 -11.59 7.77 9.88
C VAL A 178 -12.12 8.49 8.64
N HIS A 179 -11.69 8.06 7.47
CA HIS A 179 -12.00 8.67 6.18
C HIS A 179 -13.32 8.15 5.58
N GLY A 180 -13.78 6.96 6.00
CA GLY A 180 -15.03 6.41 5.51
C GLY A 180 -15.39 5.05 6.11
N LYS A 181 -16.49 4.50 5.59
CA LYS A 181 -16.94 3.15 5.98
C LYS A 181 -16.27 2.08 5.15
N ILE A 182 -16.11 0.91 5.76
CA ILE A 182 -15.76 -0.32 5.07
C ILE A 182 -17.03 -0.89 4.42
N HIS A 183 -16.97 -1.15 3.11
CA HIS A 183 -18.00 -1.89 2.38
C HIS A 183 -17.47 -3.27 2.00
N LEU A 184 -18.28 -4.29 2.20
CA LEU A 184 -17.90 -5.69 2.01
C LEU A 184 -18.85 -6.37 1.01
N GLU A 185 -18.30 -7.08 0.02
CA GLU A 185 -19.04 -8.07 -0.76
C GLU A 185 -19.04 -9.39 0.03
N ASN A 186 -20.21 -10.02 0.17
CA ASN A 186 -20.42 -11.26 0.94
C ASN A 186 -19.90 -11.25 2.40
N GLY A 187 -19.73 -10.07 2.98
CA GLY A 187 -19.36 -9.89 4.39
C GLY A 187 -17.87 -10.08 4.70
N THR A 188 -17.02 -10.40 3.73
CA THR A 188 -15.57 -10.61 3.93
C THR A 188 -14.69 -9.87 2.92
N HIS A 189 -15.17 -9.66 1.69
CA HIS A 189 -14.35 -9.08 0.63
C HIS A 189 -14.44 -7.55 0.63
N VAL A 190 -13.41 -6.87 1.10
CA VAL A 190 -13.35 -5.39 1.09
C VAL A 190 -13.46 -4.88 -0.34
N ILE A 191 -14.35 -3.90 -0.56
CA ILE A 191 -14.52 -3.26 -1.85
C ILE A 191 -13.59 -2.04 -1.93
N ILE A 192 -12.63 -2.14 -2.83
CA ILE A 192 -11.56 -1.18 -3.03
C ILE A 192 -11.78 -0.45 -4.36
N TYR A 193 -11.51 0.85 -4.38
CA TYR A 193 -11.41 1.67 -5.57
C TYR A 193 -9.94 2.00 -5.82
N ALA A 194 -9.47 1.72 -7.03
CA ALA A 194 -8.15 2.12 -7.50
C ALA A 194 -8.33 3.14 -8.63
N GLN A 195 -7.69 4.31 -8.46
CA GLN A 195 -7.72 5.37 -9.44
C GLN A 195 -7.01 4.97 -10.74
N PRO A 196 -7.34 5.61 -11.87
CA PRO A 196 -6.40 5.63 -12.99
C PRO A 196 -5.37 6.74 -12.74
N GLN A 197 -4.16 6.65 -13.31
CA GLN A 197 -3.15 7.73 -13.20
C GLN A 197 -2.78 8.06 -11.73
N GLY A 198 -1.62 7.60 -11.27
CA GLY A 198 -1.22 7.63 -9.86
C GLY A 198 -1.75 6.47 -9.02
N HIS A 199 -2.74 5.74 -9.54
CA HIS A 199 -3.29 4.49 -8.98
C HIS A 199 -3.69 4.47 -7.50
N GLY A 200 -3.82 5.63 -6.85
CA GLY A 200 -4.17 5.74 -5.44
C GLY A 200 -5.33 4.83 -5.05
N VAL A 201 -5.12 4.07 -3.96
CA VAL A 201 -6.05 3.03 -3.49
C VAL A 201 -6.83 3.49 -2.28
N ARG A 202 -8.15 3.25 -2.28
CA ARG A 202 -9.03 3.55 -1.13
C ARG A 202 -10.22 2.63 -1.03
N CYS A 203 -10.84 2.53 0.15
CA CYS A 203 -12.16 1.91 0.23
C CYS A 203 -13.18 2.70 -0.58
N VAL A 204 -14.03 1.99 -1.31
CA VAL A 204 -15.12 2.61 -2.06
C VAL A 204 -16.05 3.37 -1.11
N GLN A 205 -16.57 4.51 -1.52
CA GLN A 205 -17.54 5.32 -0.78
C GLN A 205 -18.78 5.57 -1.64
N ASN A 206 -19.87 6.09 -1.07
CA ASN A 206 -21.11 6.32 -1.82
C ASN A 206 -20.95 7.31 -2.98
N VAL A 207 -19.97 8.21 -2.90
CA VAL A 207 -19.66 9.14 -4.00
C VAL A 207 -19.19 8.43 -5.27
N ASP A 208 -18.69 7.20 -5.15
CA ASP A 208 -18.16 6.43 -6.29
C ASP A 208 -19.27 5.73 -7.09
N ARG A 209 -20.50 5.69 -6.58
CA ARG A 209 -21.62 4.93 -7.19
C ARG A 209 -21.82 5.24 -8.67
N GLU A 210 -21.67 6.50 -9.06
CA GLU A 210 -21.80 6.91 -10.46
C GLU A 210 -20.50 6.63 -11.25
N SER A 211 -19.34 6.85 -10.64
CA SER A 211 -18.02 6.56 -11.24
C SER A 211 -17.86 5.09 -11.63
N ILE A 212 -18.45 4.17 -10.85
CA ILE A 212 -18.44 2.71 -11.09
C ILE A 212 -19.22 2.31 -12.36
N ARG A 213 -20.03 3.20 -12.94
CA ARG A 213 -20.82 2.87 -14.15
C ARG A 213 -20.06 3.03 -15.45
N SER A 214 -18.87 3.65 -15.43
CA SER A 214 -18.13 3.98 -16.65
C SER A 214 -16.63 3.76 -16.49
N ARG A 215 -15.99 3.16 -17.51
CA ARG A 215 -14.53 2.99 -17.56
C ARG A 215 -13.95 2.30 -16.34
N VAL A 216 -14.62 1.26 -15.84
CA VAL A 216 -14.11 0.46 -14.71
C VAL A 216 -13.98 -1.01 -15.08
N LYS A 217 -13.06 -1.69 -14.41
CA LYS A 217 -12.97 -3.14 -14.34
C LYS A 217 -13.26 -3.54 -12.90
N ILE A 218 -14.34 -4.30 -12.69
CA ILE A 218 -14.63 -4.90 -11.39
C ILE A 218 -13.95 -6.27 -11.38
N MET A 219 -12.84 -6.33 -10.66
CA MET A 219 -11.95 -7.47 -10.58
C MET A 219 -12.21 -8.24 -9.29
N ARG A 220 -12.29 -9.56 -9.40
CA ARG A 220 -12.58 -10.47 -8.31
C ARG A 220 -11.61 -11.66 -8.33
N LEU A 221 -11.29 -12.23 -7.18
CA LEU A 221 -10.39 -13.38 -7.10
C LEU A 221 -10.88 -14.55 -7.97
N GLN A 222 -10.05 -15.06 -8.88
CA GLN A 222 -10.42 -16.14 -9.79
C GLN A 222 -10.94 -17.36 -9.02
N GLY A 223 -10.19 -17.84 -8.03
CA GLY A 223 -10.52 -19.04 -7.26
C GLY A 223 -10.77 -20.24 -8.19
N THR A 224 -11.89 -20.93 -7.98
CA THR A 224 -12.35 -22.07 -8.80
C THR A 224 -13.05 -21.65 -10.10
N ARG A 225 -13.29 -20.36 -10.32
CA ARG A 225 -14.04 -19.84 -11.48
C ARG A 225 -13.18 -19.90 -12.74
N LYS A 226 -13.85 -19.90 -13.90
CA LYS A 226 -13.16 -19.77 -15.19
C LYS A 226 -12.47 -18.39 -15.24
N PRO A 227 -11.21 -18.30 -15.69
CA PRO A 227 -10.54 -17.02 -15.84
C PRO A 227 -11.26 -16.14 -16.86
N VAL A 228 -11.53 -14.90 -16.47
CA VAL A 228 -12.07 -13.84 -17.33
C VAL A 228 -10.97 -12.76 -17.42
N PRO A 229 -10.26 -12.66 -18.56
CA PRO A 229 -9.16 -11.71 -18.71
C PRO A 229 -9.66 -10.28 -18.64
N ILE A 230 -8.85 -9.39 -18.07
CA ILE A 230 -9.13 -7.96 -18.00
C ILE A 230 -8.88 -7.36 -19.39
N GLN A 231 -9.88 -6.68 -19.95
CA GLN A 231 -9.72 -5.97 -21.22
C GLN A 231 -9.02 -4.63 -20.97
N ALA A 232 -7.88 -4.40 -21.62
CA ALA A 232 -7.14 -3.13 -21.57
C ALA A 232 -7.81 -2.05 -22.45
N ASP A 233 -9.02 -1.65 -22.06
CA ASP A 233 -9.79 -0.60 -22.72
C ASP A 233 -10.67 0.18 -21.72
N ALA A 234 -11.34 1.22 -22.21
CA ALA A 234 -12.25 2.03 -21.42
C ALA A 234 -13.67 1.41 -21.27
N THR A 235 -13.92 0.23 -21.82
CA THR A 235 -15.23 -0.43 -21.75
C THR A 235 -15.47 -0.96 -20.33
N PRO A 236 -16.60 -0.68 -19.68
CA PRO A 236 -16.90 -1.29 -18.39
C PRO A 236 -16.88 -2.82 -18.46
N GLN A 237 -16.20 -3.47 -17.52
CA GLN A 237 -16.18 -4.92 -17.36
C GLN A 237 -16.51 -5.25 -15.90
N ILE A 238 -17.53 -6.08 -15.66
CA ILE A 238 -18.09 -6.28 -14.32
C ILE A 238 -17.76 -7.64 -13.71
N ASP A 239 -17.05 -8.50 -14.43
CA ASP A 239 -16.81 -9.90 -14.13
C ASP A 239 -15.34 -10.33 -14.32
N ALA A 240 -14.42 -9.36 -14.37
CA ALA A 240 -13.01 -9.65 -14.57
C ALA A 240 -12.44 -10.44 -13.38
N THR A 241 -11.45 -11.30 -13.65
CA THR A 241 -10.80 -12.10 -12.61
C THR A 241 -9.33 -11.78 -12.47
N TYR A 242 -8.81 -11.81 -11.25
CA TYR A 242 -7.38 -11.74 -10.96
C TYR A 242 -6.90 -12.99 -10.18
N GLN A 243 -5.59 -13.22 -10.14
CA GLN A 243 -4.96 -14.22 -9.27
C GLN A 243 -4.18 -13.54 -8.15
N ILE A 244 -4.02 -14.23 -7.02
CA ILE A 244 -3.20 -13.74 -5.91
C ILE A 244 -1.80 -14.36 -5.99
N ARG A 245 -0.78 -13.52 -5.77
CA ARG A 245 0.61 -13.95 -5.55
C ARG A 245 1.10 -13.44 -4.19
N ASN A 246 1.93 -14.20 -3.50
CA ASN A 246 2.55 -13.72 -2.25
C ASN A 246 3.73 -12.78 -2.54
N PHE A 247 4.29 -12.19 -1.48
CA PHE A 247 5.39 -11.23 -1.58
C PHE A 247 6.78 -11.87 -1.40
N ASP A 248 6.94 -13.20 -1.52
CA ASP A 248 8.20 -13.87 -1.20
C ASP A 248 9.39 -13.33 -2.02
N ASP A 249 9.19 -13.04 -3.32
CA ASP A 249 10.22 -12.44 -4.15
C ASP A 249 10.58 -11.03 -3.66
N TRP A 250 9.59 -10.22 -3.30
CA TRP A 250 9.82 -8.87 -2.75
C TRP A 250 10.70 -8.92 -1.51
N TYR A 251 10.42 -9.84 -0.57
CA TYR A 251 11.20 -10.00 0.65
C TYR A 251 12.61 -10.53 0.39
N THR A 252 12.75 -11.48 -0.55
CA THR A 252 14.04 -12.04 -0.95
C THR A 252 14.99 -10.96 -1.46
N TRP A 253 14.46 -10.00 -2.23
CA TRP A 253 15.25 -8.92 -2.80
C TRP A 253 15.31 -7.66 -1.93
N ALA A 254 14.58 -7.60 -0.81
CA ALA A 254 14.47 -6.40 0.03
C ALA A 254 15.82 -5.93 0.60
N LEU A 255 16.76 -6.82 0.85
CA LEU A 255 18.12 -6.49 1.34
C LEU A 255 19.14 -6.22 0.22
N GLY A 256 18.73 -6.33 -1.05
CA GLY A 256 19.57 -6.05 -2.21
C GLY A 256 19.92 -7.25 -3.09
N PRO A 257 20.82 -7.07 -4.08
CA PRO A 257 21.67 -5.90 -4.30
C PRO A 257 20.86 -4.61 -4.55
N LEU A 258 21.13 -3.57 -3.75
CA LEU A 258 20.46 -2.28 -3.86
C LEU A 258 21.21 -1.41 -4.87
N GLY A 259 20.48 -0.88 -5.86
CA GLY A 259 21.05 0.02 -6.86
C GLY A 259 21.29 1.42 -6.30
N SER A 260 22.31 2.09 -6.83
CA SER A 260 22.45 3.55 -6.73
C SER A 260 22.12 4.19 -8.09
N GLU A 261 21.18 5.12 -8.11
CA GLU A 261 20.93 6.04 -9.23
C GLU A 261 20.78 5.35 -10.61
N GLY A 262 19.92 4.33 -10.72
CA GLY A 262 19.65 3.66 -12.01
C GLY A 262 20.78 2.76 -12.52
N LYS A 263 21.83 2.49 -11.73
CA LYS A 263 22.98 1.64 -12.12
C LYS A 263 23.02 0.28 -11.42
N GLY A 264 21.93 -0.12 -10.76
CA GLY A 264 21.82 -1.41 -10.07
C GLY A 264 21.25 -2.53 -10.95
N GLY A 265 21.59 -3.78 -10.63
CA GLY A 265 20.97 -4.98 -11.21
C GLY A 265 19.86 -5.60 -10.35
N GLY A 266 19.48 -4.96 -9.23
CA GLY A 266 18.48 -5.48 -8.30
C GLY A 266 17.11 -4.83 -8.44
N MET A 267 16.14 -5.39 -7.71
CA MET A 267 14.73 -4.99 -7.71
C MET A 267 14.49 -3.61 -7.07
N PHE A 268 15.34 -3.20 -6.12
CA PHE A 268 15.16 -1.95 -5.37
C PHE A 268 16.37 -1.02 -5.48
N GLU A 269 16.13 0.26 -5.23
CA GLU A 269 17.12 1.33 -5.15
C GLU A 269 17.00 2.12 -3.85
N GLU A 270 18.11 2.75 -3.47
CA GLU A 270 18.28 3.46 -2.20
C GLU A 270 18.03 2.60 -0.97
N GLU A 271 18.53 3.09 0.16
CA GLU A 271 18.53 2.34 1.41
C GLU A 271 17.67 3.07 2.44
N ILE A 272 16.83 2.32 3.13
CA ILE A 272 16.24 2.71 4.42
C ILE A 272 17.14 2.08 5.49
N PHE A 273 17.75 2.92 6.31
CA PHE A 273 18.51 2.45 7.47
C PHE A 273 17.55 2.13 8.61
N LEU A 274 17.55 0.89 9.07
CA LEU A 274 16.63 0.41 10.11
C LEU A 274 17.28 0.40 11.50
N GLY A 275 18.60 0.28 11.53
CA GLY A 275 19.37 0.07 12.76
C GLY A 275 20.66 -0.67 12.47
N ALA A 276 21.17 -1.41 13.46
CA ALA A 276 22.38 -2.20 13.32
C ALA A 276 22.21 -3.60 13.92
N TYR A 277 22.88 -4.58 13.31
CA TYR A 277 23.01 -5.91 13.87
C TYR A 277 23.92 -5.89 15.12
N GLU A 278 23.92 -6.99 15.89
CA GLU A 278 24.77 -7.15 17.09
C GLU A 278 26.27 -6.97 16.81
N ASP A 279 26.71 -7.27 15.58
CA ASP A 279 28.10 -7.08 15.13
C ASP A 279 28.41 -5.65 14.64
N GLY A 280 27.45 -4.73 14.73
CA GLY A 280 27.56 -3.34 14.32
C GLY A 280 27.36 -3.10 12.83
N ARG A 281 27.11 -4.14 12.01
CA ARG A 281 26.78 -3.92 10.59
C ARG A 281 25.45 -3.19 10.45
N PRO A 282 25.31 -2.26 9.49
CA PRO A 282 24.06 -1.57 9.24
C PRO A 282 23.00 -2.55 8.75
N MET A 283 21.77 -2.36 9.23
CA MET A 283 20.59 -3.04 8.75
C MET A 283 19.88 -2.10 7.79
N VAL A 284 19.80 -2.50 6.51
CA VAL A 284 19.19 -1.69 5.46
C VAL A 284 18.20 -2.51 4.64
N ILE A 285 17.18 -1.85 4.10
CA ILE A 285 16.26 -2.41 3.10
C ILE A 285 16.11 -1.43 1.93
N GLY A 286 15.69 -1.94 0.77
CA GLY A 286 15.45 -1.13 -0.42
C GLY A 286 14.31 -0.12 -0.22
N ARG A 287 14.52 1.14 -0.60
CA ARG A 287 13.52 2.20 -0.40
C ARG A 287 12.54 2.32 -1.55
N TYR A 288 13.00 2.19 -2.78
CA TYR A 288 12.19 2.41 -3.98
C TYR A 288 12.29 1.21 -4.91
N ILE A 289 11.22 0.93 -5.67
CA ILE A 289 11.28 -0.02 -6.77
C ILE A 289 12.18 0.59 -7.84
N ALA A 290 13.07 -0.21 -8.40
CA ALA A 290 13.96 0.31 -9.42
C ALA A 290 13.20 0.68 -10.71
N GLY A 291 13.63 1.75 -11.39
CA GLY A 291 13.03 2.20 -12.65
C GLY A 291 14.11 2.69 -13.62
N TYR A 292 13.79 2.79 -14.91
CA TYR A 292 14.70 3.37 -15.89
C TYR A 292 14.82 4.89 -15.69
N ASP A 293 13.70 5.56 -15.44
CA ASP A 293 13.62 7.01 -15.23
C ASP A 293 14.01 7.48 -13.81
N TYR A 294 14.64 6.61 -13.00
CA TYR A 294 14.88 6.82 -11.57
C TYR A 294 15.59 8.14 -11.20
N ALA A 295 16.59 8.54 -11.99
CA ALA A 295 17.36 9.76 -11.73
C ALA A 295 16.59 11.06 -12.07
N ILE A 296 15.49 10.95 -12.83
CA ILE A 296 14.74 12.08 -13.39
C ILE A 296 13.54 12.44 -12.50
N THR A 297 12.94 11.46 -11.82
CA THR A 297 11.63 11.56 -11.16
C THR A 297 11.72 11.70 -9.62
N SER A 298 12.53 12.65 -9.11
CA SER A 298 12.87 12.71 -7.67
C SER A 298 11.71 12.84 -6.65
N TRP A 299 10.49 13.21 -7.05
CA TRP A 299 9.34 13.41 -6.15
C TRP A 299 8.27 12.33 -6.21
N ALA A 300 8.13 11.64 -7.34
CA ALA A 300 7.15 10.59 -7.56
C ALA A 300 7.96 9.34 -7.91
N ARG A 301 8.33 8.58 -6.88
CA ARG A 301 9.13 7.37 -7.03
C ARG A 301 8.31 6.17 -6.58
N PRO A 302 8.38 5.05 -7.30
CA PRO A 302 7.61 3.87 -6.96
C PRO A 302 8.13 3.28 -5.65
N LYS A 303 7.22 2.97 -4.72
CA LYS A 303 7.56 2.51 -3.37
C LYS A 303 7.11 1.06 -3.18
N PRO A 304 7.95 0.16 -2.64
CA PRO A 304 7.44 -1.08 -2.07
C PRO A 304 6.55 -0.75 -0.86
N MET A 305 5.71 -1.70 -0.48
CA MET A 305 4.75 -1.58 0.63
C MET A 305 5.37 -1.14 1.96
N TRP A 306 6.61 -1.53 2.25
CA TRP A 306 7.32 -1.11 3.48
C TRP A 306 7.94 0.29 3.40
N SER A 307 7.76 1.03 2.31
CA SER A 307 8.26 2.39 2.16
C SER A 307 7.15 3.41 1.94
N TRP A 308 5.88 3.00 2.08
CA TRP A 308 4.73 3.88 1.92
C TRP A 308 4.69 4.95 3.04
N ASP A 309 5.03 4.60 4.27
CA ASP A 309 5.12 5.47 5.45
C ASP A 309 6.30 6.48 5.41
N ASP A 310 6.39 7.25 4.33
CA ASP A 310 7.34 8.34 4.15
C ASP A 310 7.10 9.44 5.19
N GLY A 311 8.15 10.23 5.50
CA GLY A 311 8.38 10.98 6.77
C GLY A 311 7.36 12.02 7.26
N TRP A 312 6.14 11.97 6.75
CA TRP A 312 4.93 12.66 7.17
C TRP A 312 4.20 11.97 8.31
N ASP A 313 4.33 10.64 8.40
CA ASP A 313 3.67 9.84 9.43
C ASP A 313 4.35 9.95 10.80
N GLN A 314 3.62 9.57 11.85
CA GLN A 314 4.08 9.47 13.23
C GLN A 314 4.75 8.13 13.50
N ILE A 315 4.43 7.09 12.73
CA ILE A 315 5.19 5.85 12.77
C ILE A 315 6.47 5.97 11.93
N PRO A 316 7.57 5.30 12.31
CA PRO A 316 8.73 5.15 11.44
C PRO A 316 8.33 4.54 10.11
N ILE A 317 9.07 4.88 9.05
CA ILE A 317 9.04 4.15 7.78
C ILE A 317 9.18 2.64 8.06
N PHE A 318 8.75 1.73 7.19
CA PHE A 318 8.78 0.26 7.36
C PHE A 318 7.82 -0.35 8.40
N ILE A 319 7.47 0.37 9.48
CA ILE A 319 6.64 -0.17 10.57
C ILE A 319 5.27 -0.57 10.05
N TRP A 320 4.72 0.20 9.11
CA TRP A 320 3.42 -0.09 8.53
C TRP A 320 3.32 -1.53 8.02
N HIS A 321 4.34 -1.99 7.27
CA HIS A 321 4.37 -3.33 6.66
C HIS A 321 4.90 -4.43 7.58
N TYR A 322 6.05 -4.19 8.24
CA TYR A 322 6.71 -5.23 9.04
C TYR A 322 6.10 -5.38 10.43
N PHE A 323 5.43 -4.35 10.95
CA PHE A 323 4.88 -4.34 12.30
C PHE A 323 3.45 -3.76 12.32
N PRO A 324 2.50 -4.37 11.57
CA PRO A 324 1.20 -3.76 11.32
C PRO A 324 0.35 -3.52 12.58
N SER A 325 0.53 -4.31 13.65
CA SER A 325 -0.17 -4.06 14.93
C SER A 325 0.16 -2.69 15.53
N TYR A 326 1.40 -2.24 15.46
CA TYR A 326 1.81 -0.91 15.93
C TYR A 326 1.22 0.20 15.05
N SER A 327 1.16 -0.03 13.73
CA SER A 327 0.53 0.91 12.79
C SER A 327 -0.95 1.12 13.09
N PHE A 328 -1.73 0.03 13.14
CA PHE A 328 -3.17 0.11 13.41
C PHE A 328 -3.47 0.64 14.81
N GLU A 329 -2.68 0.30 15.82
CA GLU A 329 -2.82 0.88 17.16
C GLU A 329 -2.56 2.40 17.14
N SER A 330 -1.46 2.83 16.51
CA SER A 330 -1.12 4.25 16.39
C SER A 330 -2.19 5.03 15.63
N HIS A 331 -2.61 4.55 14.45
CA HIS A 331 -3.53 5.26 13.57
C HIS A 331 -4.98 5.19 14.05
N GLY A 332 -5.45 4.04 14.52
CA GLY A 332 -6.83 3.81 14.96
C GLY A 332 -7.09 4.08 16.45
N GLY A 333 -6.05 3.99 17.28
CA GLY A 333 -6.11 4.21 18.74
C GLY A 333 -6.67 3.04 19.54
N SER A 334 -6.91 1.89 18.91
CA SER A 334 -7.34 0.67 19.62
C SER A 334 -6.13 -0.02 20.24
N GLU A 335 -6.22 -0.46 21.50
CA GLU A 335 -5.20 -1.31 22.13
C GLU A 335 -5.13 -2.67 21.41
N LEU A 336 -3.96 -3.03 20.89
CA LEU A 336 -3.72 -4.26 20.12
C LEU A 336 -2.57 -5.07 20.71
N SER A 337 -2.64 -6.39 20.59
CA SER A 337 -1.51 -7.26 20.92
C SER A 337 -0.34 -7.02 19.96
N HIS A 338 0.83 -6.71 20.52
CA HIS A 338 2.11 -6.71 19.78
C HIS A 338 2.89 -8.03 19.88
N LEU A 339 2.31 -9.06 20.50
CA LEU A 339 2.90 -10.40 20.50
C LEU A 339 2.60 -11.09 19.16
N TYR A 340 3.59 -11.08 18.27
CA TYR A 340 3.51 -11.73 16.97
C TYR A 340 3.68 -13.25 17.11
N LEU A 341 2.64 -13.98 16.71
CA LEU A 341 2.66 -15.44 16.56
C LEU A 341 3.22 -15.85 15.19
N TYR A 342 3.13 -14.96 14.21
CA TYR A 342 3.68 -15.11 12.87
C TYR A 342 3.91 -13.71 12.28
N ASN A 343 5.03 -13.53 11.58
CA ASN A 343 5.33 -12.27 10.89
C ASN A 343 6.18 -12.56 9.66
N ARG A 344 5.51 -12.76 8.51
CA ARG A 344 6.15 -13.20 7.28
C ARG A 344 7.20 -12.23 6.75
N PRO A 345 6.93 -10.91 6.66
CA PRO A 345 7.91 -9.96 6.18
C PRO A 345 9.21 -10.06 6.99
N VAL A 346 9.12 -10.08 8.33
CA VAL A 346 10.31 -10.16 9.19
C VAL A 346 11.05 -11.48 8.98
N GLU A 347 10.34 -12.61 8.98
CA GLU A 347 10.92 -13.94 8.85
C GLU A 347 11.59 -14.16 7.48
N LYS A 348 10.97 -13.68 6.40
CA LYS A 348 11.47 -13.85 5.03
C LYS A 348 12.62 -12.89 4.72
N THR A 349 12.53 -11.63 5.14
CA THR A 349 13.56 -10.63 4.84
C THR A 349 14.77 -10.78 5.74
N PHE A 350 14.58 -10.94 7.05
CA PHE A 350 15.68 -10.89 8.03
C PHE A 350 16.07 -12.25 8.61
N HIS A 351 15.31 -13.31 8.29
CA HIS A 351 15.51 -14.66 8.86
C HIS A 351 15.52 -14.67 10.40
N ARG A 352 14.64 -13.86 10.98
CA ARG A 352 14.48 -13.63 12.42
C ARG A 352 13.01 -13.60 12.78
N LYS A 353 12.72 -13.66 14.08
CA LYS A 353 11.38 -13.36 14.58
C LYS A 353 11.19 -11.86 14.81
N ALA A 354 9.92 -11.42 14.84
CA ALA A 354 9.57 -10.02 15.07
C ALA A 354 10.10 -9.48 16.41
N ASP A 355 10.01 -10.27 17.48
CA ASP A 355 10.50 -9.93 18.83
C ASP A 355 12.03 -9.85 18.91
N GLU A 356 12.74 -10.61 18.08
CA GLU A 356 14.20 -10.55 17.95
C GLU A 356 14.65 -9.31 17.16
N LEU A 357 13.85 -8.89 16.17
CA LEU A 357 14.17 -7.75 15.32
C LEU A 357 13.89 -6.41 16.01
N LEU A 358 12.75 -6.29 16.70
CA LEU A 358 12.27 -5.02 17.25
C LEU A 358 13.30 -4.26 18.11
N PRO A 359 14.08 -4.90 19.01
CA PRO A 359 15.12 -4.20 19.78
C PRO A 359 16.26 -3.62 18.93
N LEU A 360 16.53 -4.22 17.76
CA LEU A 360 17.58 -3.77 16.83
C LEU A 360 17.16 -2.52 16.05
N LEU A 361 15.87 -2.22 16.00
CA LEU A 361 15.28 -1.05 15.30
C LEU A 361 15.39 0.24 16.12
N SER A 362 16.07 0.19 17.26
CA SER A 362 16.18 1.26 18.25
C SER A 362 16.76 2.59 17.75
N LEU A 363 17.32 2.65 16.54
CA LEU A 363 17.80 3.92 15.95
C LEU A 363 16.67 4.70 15.27
N GLU A 364 15.83 4.06 14.45
CA GLU A 364 14.73 4.75 13.76
C GLU A 364 13.60 5.10 14.75
N LEU A 365 13.33 4.20 15.72
CA LEU A 365 12.36 4.44 16.79
C LEU A 365 12.81 5.59 17.72
N LYS A 366 14.10 5.67 18.07
CA LYS A 366 14.62 6.81 18.87
C LYS A 366 14.65 8.13 18.11
N PHE A 367 14.90 8.11 16.80
CA PHE A 367 14.80 9.31 15.95
C PHE A 367 13.37 9.87 15.86
N GLN A 368 12.36 9.08 16.22
CA GLN A 368 10.95 9.49 16.32
C GLN A 368 10.54 9.85 17.76
N GLU A 369 11.05 9.13 18.78
CA GLU A 369 10.80 9.42 20.20
C GLU A 369 11.51 10.68 20.71
N GLU A 370 12.70 11.00 20.18
CA GLU A 370 13.21 12.35 20.22
C GLU A 370 12.26 13.18 19.36
N ASP A 371 11.24 13.75 20.02
CA ASP A 371 10.31 14.75 19.49
C ASP A 371 11.10 15.51 18.42
N LYS A 372 10.74 15.42 17.14
CA LYS A 372 11.53 16.05 16.05
C LYS A 372 11.72 17.57 16.31
N TRP A 373 10.97 18.10 17.27
CA TRP A 373 11.03 19.43 17.90
C TRP A 373 11.96 19.57 19.12
N GLN A 374 12.28 18.49 19.84
CA GLN A 374 13.28 18.45 20.91
C GLN A 374 14.72 18.63 20.43
N ILE A 375 15.05 18.43 19.14
CA ILE A 375 16.33 18.94 18.60
C ILE A 375 16.50 20.44 18.90
N PHE A 376 15.40 21.20 18.99
CA PHE A 376 15.45 22.62 19.40
C PHE A 376 15.29 22.85 20.92
N LYS A 377 14.74 21.90 21.69
CA LYS A 377 14.50 22.06 23.15
C LYS A 377 15.57 21.41 24.03
N GLU A 378 16.15 20.30 23.62
CA GLU A 378 17.20 19.55 24.32
C GLU A 378 18.59 20.06 23.99
N ASP A 379 18.75 20.80 22.88
CA ASP A 379 20.02 21.41 22.52
C ASP A 379 20.30 22.73 23.27
N ARG A 380 20.09 22.74 24.59
CA ARG A 380 20.55 23.79 25.50
C ARG A 380 22.06 23.69 25.75
N GLY A 381 22.87 23.49 24.71
CA GLY A 381 24.33 23.54 24.86
C GLY A 381 25.21 22.88 23.79
N ARG A 382 24.71 22.20 22.77
CA ARG A 382 25.52 21.79 21.59
C ARG A 382 25.17 22.68 20.40
N HIS A 383 26.08 22.71 19.43
CA HIS A 383 25.92 23.51 18.22
C HIS A 383 25.08 22.73 17.22
N ILE A 384 23.81 23.12 17.04
CA ILE A 384 23.01 22.71 15.89
C ILE A 384 23.81 22.98 14.61
N THR A 385 24.09 21.94 13.83
CA THR A 385 24.77 22.10 12.55
C THR A 385 23.82 22.75 11.54
N HIS A 386 24.37 23.54 10.62
CA HIS A 386 23.61 24.17 9.55
C HIS A 386 22.80 23.15 8.73
N ASP A 387 23.33 21.94 8.51
CA ASP A 387 22.64 20.86 7.79
C ASP A 387 21.38 20.38 8.53
N MET A 388 21.46 20.19 9.85
CA MET A 388 20.30 19.80 10.66
C MET A 388 19.20 20.87 10.64
N TYR A 389 19.58 22.16 10.70
CA TYR A 389 18.63 23.26 10.59
C TYR A 389 17.90 23.27 9.25
N TRP A 390 18.63 23.11 8.15
CA TRP A 390 18.02 23.08 6.82
C TRP A 390 17.13 21.86 6.61
N ARG A 391 17.52 20.67 7.09
CA ARG A 391 16.66 19.48 7.03
C ARG A 391 15.34 19.71 7.77
N ALA A 392 15.39 20.27 8.98
CA ALA A 392 14.19 20.58 9.76
C ALA A 392 13.32 21.65 9.09
N ALA A 393 13.92 22.73 8.59
CA ALA A 393 13.20 23.80 7.89
C ALA A 393 12.58 23.32 6.56
N THR A 394 13.30 22.50 5.80
CA THR A 394 12.79 21.87 4.58
C THR A 394 11.65 20.93 4.90
N LEU A 395 11.73 20.11 5.96
CA LEU A 395 10.61 19.28 6.42
C LEU A 395 9.40 20.13 6.81
N TYR A 396 9.58 21.27 7.49
CA TYR A 396 8.50 22.19 7.85
C TYR A 396 7.83 22.80 6.62
N LEU A 397 8.62 23.35 5.70
CA LEU A 397 8.11 23.93 4.47
C LEU A 397 7.37 22.87 3.65
N LYS A 398 7.95 21.67 3.55
CA LYS A 398 7.32 20.53 2.88
C LYS A 398 5.99 20.18 3.57
N LYS A 399 5.91 20.12 4.91
CA LYS A 399 4.66 19.82 5.66
C LYS A 399 3.59 20.89 5.42
N TYR A 400 3.99 22.16 5.49
CA TYR A 400 3.11 23.29 5.29
C TYR A 400 2.61 23.39 3.84
N VAL A 401 3.50 23.21 2.87
CA VAL A 401 3.15 23.19 1.44
C VAL A 401 2.21 22.03 1.14
N ASN A 402 2.47 20.85 1.71
CA ASN A 402 1.58 19.69 1.58
C ASN A 402 0.20 19.99 2.19
N TYR A 403 0.15 20.50 3.42
CA TYR A 403 -1.10 20.94 4.06
C TYR A 403 -1.87 21.97 3.21
N LEU A 404 -1.17 22.93 2.59
CA LEU A 404 -1.78 23.92 1.70
C LEU A 404 -2.31 23.30 0.40
N PHE A 405 -1.53 22.44 -0.26
CA PHE A 405 -2.00 21.72 -1.46
C PHE A 405 -3.20 20.82 -1.14
N HIS A 406 -3.20 20.17 0.03
CA HIS A 406 -4.32 19.35 0.53
C HIS A 406 -5.56 20.15 0.89
N ALA A 407 -5.40 21.36 1.45
CA ALA A 407 -6.53 22.26 1.72
C ALA A 407 -7.18 22.78 0.42
N LEU A 408 -6.47 22.70 -0.70
CA LEU A 408 -6.95 23.16 -2.01
C LEU A 408 -7.68 22.07 -2.81
N GLY A 409 -7.65 20.80 -2.35
CA GLY A 409 -8.45 19.70 -2.87
C GLY A 409 -7.74 18.90 -3.96
#